data_AF-A0A837L7W5-F1
#
_entry.id   AF-A0A837L7W5-F1
#
_cell.length_a   1.000
_cell.length_b   1.000
_cell.length_c   1.000
_cell.angle_alpha   90.00
_cell.angle_beta   90.00
_cell.angle_gamma   90.00
#
_symmetry.space_group_name_H-M   'P 1'
#
loop_
_entity.id
_entity.type
_entity.pdbx_description
1 polymer ?
#
loop_
_entity_poly.entity_id
_entity_poly.type
_entity_poly.pdbx_seq_one_letter_code
_entity_poly.pdbx_strand_id
1 'polypeptide(L)'
;MGIKVKGISQAKKHLNDVINDVKGRKVIRALQSAMILIGARAAYYTPIDTSTLINSQFREIDAGGVYITGRIGYSANYAAYVHEASGKLKGQPRAHFGTTRAGQQFGGGTETGNYWDPHGEPQFLTKGANDERDNVDAVMRKELSL
;
A
#
# COMPACT_ATOMS: atom_id res chain seq x y z
N MET A 1 -24.81 -2.78 -55.23
CA MET A 1 -24.34 -4.07 -54.69
C MET A 1 -23.71 -3.83 -53.32
N GLY A 2 -24.24 -4.43 -52.26
CA GLY A 2 -23.66 -4.31 -50.91
C GLY A 2 -22.52 -5.32 -50.72
N ILE A 3 -21.35 -4.84 -50.34
CA ILE A 3 -20.20 -5.71 -50.05
C ILE A 3 -20.49 -6.49 -48.76
N LYS A 4 -20.50 -7.83 -48.84
CA LYS A 4 -20.71 -8.71 -47.68
C LYS A 4 -19.40 -8.80 -46.89
N VAL A 5 -19.29 -8.02 -45.81
CA VAL A 5 -18.11 -8.05 -44.94
C VAL A 5 -18.12 -9.34 -44.12
N LYS A 6 -17.09 -10.17 -44.27
CA LYS A 6 -16.85 -11.38 -43.47
C LYS A 6 -15.85 -11.05 -42.37
N GLY A 7 -15.97 -11.66 -41.18
CA GLY A 7 -14.97 -11.51 -40.11
C GLY A 7 -15.33 -10.58 -38.95
N ILE A 8 -16.41 -9.79 -39.03
CA ILE A 8 -16.79 -8.84 -37.97
C ILE A 8 -17.09 -9.55 -36.64
N SER A 9 -17.77 -10.71 -36.70
CA SER A 9 -18.09 -11.50 -35.50
C SER A 9 -16.81 -12.04 -34.83
N GLN A 10 -15.86 -12.52 -35.63
CA GLN A 10 -14.55 -12.98 -35.16
C GLN A 10 -13.75 -11.82 -34.55
N ALA A 11 -13.73 -10.64 -35.19
CA ALA A 11 -13.06 -9.45 -34.64
C ALA A 11 -13.68 -9.02 -33.30
N LYS A 12 -15.01 -9.02 -33.17
CA LYS A 12 -15.71 -8.73 -31.91
C LYS A 12 -15.36 -9.72 -30.81
N LYS A 13 -15.27 -11.02 -31.13
CA LYS A 13 -14.88 -12.06 -30.17
C LYS A 13 -13.45 -11.85 -29.67
N HIS A 14 -12.49 -11.70 -30.57
CA HIS A 14 -11.09 -11.45 -30.20
C HIS A 14 -10.93 -10.17 -29.38
N LEU A 15 -11.67 -9.11 -29.72
CA LEU A 15 -11.66 -7.88 -28.92
C LEU A 15 -12.17 -8.14 -27.49
N ASN A 16 -13.26 -8.88 -27.32
CA ASN A 16 -13.76 -9.24 -25.98
C ASN A 16 -12.75 -10.09 -25.21
N ASP A 17 -12.06 -11.02 -25.88
CA ASP A 17 -11.04 -11.85 -25.25
C ASP A 17 -9.85 -11.00 -24.74
N VAL A 18 -9.40 -10.03 -25.54
CA VAL A 18 -8.36 -9.07 -25.13
C VAL A 18 -8.83 -8.21 -23.95
N ILE A 19 -10.06 -7.70 -23.98
CA ILE A 19 -10.61 -6.89 -22.89
C ILE A 19 -10.67 -7.71 -21.59
N ASN A 20 -11.14 -8.95 -21.66
CA ASN A 20 -11.26 -9.83 -20.49
C ASN A 20 -9.88 -10.20 -19.93
N ASP A 21 -8.89 -10.42 -20.79
CA ASP A 21 -7.53 -10.71 -20.35
C ASP A 21 -6.89 -9.50 -19.65
N VAL A 22 -7.05 -8.30 -20.21
CA VAL A 22 -6.55 -7.05 -19.64
C VAL A 22 -7.23 -6.78 -18.29
N LYS A 23 -8.57 -6.74 -18.25
CA LYS A 23 -9.33 -6.45 -17.03
C LYS A 23 -9.16 -7.51 -15.96
N GLY A 24 -9.12 -8.79 -16.36
CA GLY A 24 -9.03 -9.92 -15.44
C GLY A 24 -7.62 -10.14 -14.94
N ARG A 25 -6.70 -10.57 -15.81
CA ARG A 25 -5.38 -11.04 -15.36
C ARG A 25 -4.37 -9.91 -15.25
N LYS A 26 -4.25 -9.07 -16.27
CA LYS A 26 -3.15 -8.10 -16.36
C LYS A 26 -3.27 -6.99 -15.33
N VAL A 27 -4.45 -6.36 -15.21
CA VAL A 27 -4.68 -5.28 -14.24
C VAL A 27 -4.55 -5.77 -12.80
N ILE A 28 -5.10 -6.94 -12.46
CA ILE A 28 -4.99 -7.50 -11.11
C ILE A 28 -3.52 -7.75 -10.75
N ARG A 29 -2.74 -8.34 -11.67
CA ARG A 29 -1.29 -8.55 -11.48
C ARG A 29 -0.54 -7.23 -11.34
N ALA A 30 -0.85 -6.25 -12.19
CA ALA A 30 -0.25 -4.92 -12.16
C ALA A 30 -0.46 -4.25 -10.79
N LEU A 31 -1.71 -4.23 -10.29
CA LEU A 31 -2.06 -3.68 -8.98
C LEU A 31 -1.38 -4.44 -7.84
N GLN A 32 -1.37 -5.78 -7.89
CA GLN A 32 -0.70 -6.59 -6.88
C GLN A 32 0.80 -6.27 -6.82
N SER A 33 1.46 -6.21 -7.97
CA SER A 33 2.88 -5.88 -8.07
C SER A 33 3.17 -4.47 -7.57
N ALA A 34 2.37 -3.48 -7.96
CA ALA A 34 2.50 -2.10 -7.47
C ALA A 34 2.36 -2.04 -5.94
N MET A 35 1.35 -2.68 -5.37
CA MET A 35 1.14 -2.72 -3.92
C MET A 35 2.25 -3.47 -3.18
N ILE A 36 2.89 -4.48 -3.79
CA ILE A 36 4.06 -5.14 -3.20
C ILE A 36 5.23 -4.16 -3.06
N LEU A 37 5.51 -3.38 -4.10
CA LEU A 37 6.61 -2.39 -4.07
C LEU A 37 6.34 -1.30 -3.03
N ILE A 38 5.15 -0.68 -3.09
CA ILE A 38 4.73 0.36 -2.14
C ILE A 38 4.78 -0.19 -0.71
N GLY A 39 4.23 -1.39 -0.49
CA GLY A 39 4.18 -2.01 0.83
C GLY A 39 5.55 -2.34 1.39
N ALA A 40 6.46 -2.84 0.55
CA ALA A 40 7.84 -3.11 0.94
C ALA A 40 8.57 -1.82 1.35
N ARG A 41 8.43 -0.74 0.57
CA ARG A 41 9.07 0.54 0.89
C ARG A 41 8.44 1.20 2.12
N ALA A 42 7.12 1.16 2.24
CA ALA A 42 6.41 1.66 3.41
C ALA A 42 6.80 0.89 4.69
N ALA A 43 6.97 -0.43 4.60
CA ALA A 43 7.40 -1.27 5.71
C ALA A 43 8.79 -0.88 6.21
N TYR A 44 9.71 -0.54 5.31
CA TYR A 44 11.04 -0.03 5.68
C TYR A 44 10.96 1.24 6.53
N TYR A 45 10.04 2.16 6.20
CA TYR A 45 9.81 3.40 6.96
C TYR A 45 8.86 3.24 8.15
N THR A 46 8.31 2.06 8.39
CA THR A 46 7.36 1.85 9.48
C THR A 46 8.10 1.72 10.81
N PRO A 47 7.79 2.54 11.83
CA PRO A 47 8.42 2.42 13.13
C PRO A 47 8.02 1.11 13.84
N ILE A 48 8.96 0.51 14.58
CA ILE A 48 8.75 -0.79 15.23
C ILE A 48 8.88 -0.66 16.76
N ASP A 49 7.83 -1.08 17.45
CA ASP A 49 7.84 -1.34 18.89
C ASP A 49 7.65 -2.84 19.16
N THR A 50 6.41 -3.32 19.14
CA THR A 50 6.04 -4.74 19.31
C THR A 50 5.83 -5.47 17.99
N SER A 51 6.24 -4.87 16.86
CA SER A 51 5.92 -5.32 15.49
C SER A 51 4.43 -5.35 15.12
N THR A 52 3.52 -4.97 16.02
CA THR A 52 2.07 -4.96 15.73
C THR A 52 1.74 -4.05 14.55
N LEU A 53 2.33 -2.85 14.46
CA LEU A 53 2.08 -1.93 13.37
C LEU A 53 2.50 -2.53 12.02
N ILE A 54 3.76 -2.93 11.87
CA ILE A 54 4.27 -3.49 10.59
C ILE A 54 3.51 -4.76 10.18
N ASN A 55 3.18 -5.64 11.13
CA ASN A 55 2.42 -6.87 10.86
C ASN A 55 0.93 -6.63 10.56
N SER A 56 0.43 -5.42 10.79
CA SER A 56 -0.94 -5.03 10.45
C SER A 56 -1.09 -4.54 9.00
N GLN A 57 0.00 -4.53 8.21
CA GLN A 57 -0.06 -4.10 6.81
C GLN A 57 -0.95 -5.05 5.99
N PHE A 58 -1.90 -4.50 5.27
CA PHE A 58 -2.81 -5.24 4.40
C PHE A 58 -2.76 -4.69 2.97
N ARG A 59 -3.11 -5.56 2.02
CA ARG A 59 -3.32 -5.22 0.61
C ARG A 59 -4.60 -5.89 0.16
N GLU A 60 -5.41 -5.15 -0.59
CA GLU A 60 -6.72 -5.60 -1.04
C GLU A 60 -6.96 -5.11 -2.47
N ILE A 61 -7.61 -5.94 -3.27
CA ILE A 61 -8.05 -5.57 -4.61
C ILE A 61 -9.57 -5.70 -4.64
N ASP A 62 -10.25 -4.59 -4.94
CA ASP A 62 -11.67 -4.58 -5.25
C ASP A 62 -11.84 -4.49 -6.77
N ALA A 63 -12.39 -5.55 -7.35
CA ALA A 63 -12.70 -5.67 -8.78
C ALA A 63 -14.22 -5.77 -9.05
N GLY A 64 -15.06 -5.47 -8.05
CA GLY A 64 -16.52 -5.59 -8.15
C GLY A 64 -17.22 -4.43 -8.84
N GLY A 65 -16.52 -3.32 -9.08
CA GLY A 65 -17.07 -2.09 -9.64
C GLY A 65 -16.67 -1.79 -11.08
N VAL A 66 -16.96 -0.56 -11.52
CA VAL A 66 -16.52 0.00 -12.82
C VAL A 66 -15.00 0.17 -12.86
N TYR A 67 -14.39 0.40 -11.70
CA TYR A 67 -12.95 0.53 -11.51
C TYR A 67 -12.42 -0.68 -10.75
N ILE A 68 -11.24 -1.14 -11.14
CA ILE A 68 -10.47 -2.08 -10.33
C ILE A 68 -9.54 -1.24 -9.47
N THR A 69 -9.68 -1.33 -8.15
CA THR A 69 -8.93 -0.53 -7.19
C THR A 69 -8.07 -1.41 -6.31
N GLY A 70 -6.79 -1.08 -6.20
CA GLY A 70 -5.89 -1.65 -5.19
C GLY A 70 -5.83 -0.73 -3.97
N ARG A 71 -5.95 -1.31 -2.76
CA ARG A 71 -5.81 -0.61 -1.48
C ARG A 71 -4.68 -1.24 -0.69
N ILE A 72 -3.81 -0.39 -0.15
CA ILE A 72 -2.79 -0.78 0.81
C ILE A 72 -2.91 0.10 2.05
N GLY A 73 -2.73 -0.48 3.22
CA GLY A 73 -2.84 0.24 4.48
C GLY A 73 -2.41 -0.60 5.66
N TYR A 74 -2.76 -0.12 6.85
CA TYR A 74 -2.44 -0.76 8.12
C TYR A 74 -3.73 -0.88 8.93
N SER A 75 -4.02 -2.08 9.45
CA SER A 75 -5.25 -2.34 10.20
C SER A 75 -5.15 -2.00 11.68
N ALA A 76 -3.96 -1.68 12.20
CA ALA A 76 -3.80 -1.21 13.56
C ALA A 76 -4.55 0.12 13.76
N ASN A 77 -5.46 0.19 14.75
CA ASN A 77 -6.28 1.37 15.03
C ASN A 77 -5.48 2.66 15.24
N TYR A 78 -4.24 2.55 15.74
CA TYR A 78 -3.36 3.68 15.99
C TYR A 78 -2.50 4.08 14.78
N ALA A 79 -2.55 3.35 13.66
CA ALA A 79 -1.65 3.54 12.52
C ALA A 79 -1.74 4.94 11.93
N ALA A 80 -2.94 5.49 11.78
CA ALA A 80 -3.14 6.85 11.25
C ALA A 80 -2.47 7.91 12.15
N TYR A 81 -2.59 7.79 13.47
CA TYR A 81 -1.95 8.71 14.40
C TYR A 81 -0.42 8.64 14.35
N VAL A 82 0.13 7.42 14.22
CA VAL A 82 1.58 7.24 14.08
C VAL A 82 2.06 7.76 12.72
N HIS A 83 1.30 7.54 11.65
CA HIS A 83 1.61 8.02 10.31
C HIS A 83 1.66 9.55 10.24
N GLU A 84 0.73 10.24 10.92
CA GLU A 84 0.68 11.71 10.98
C GLU A 84 1.60 12.34 12.05
N ALA A 85 2.21 11.54 12.93
CA ALA A 85 3.04 12.06 14.00
C ALA A 85 4.30 12.75 13.47
N SER A 86 4.69 13.88 14.08
CA SER A 86 5.73 14.78 13.57
C SER A 86 7.16 14.22 13.48
N GLY A 87 7.45 13.03 14.03
CA GLY A 87 8.80 12.46 14.02
C GLY A 87 9.82 13.12 14.96
N LYS A 88 9.44 14.18 15.70
CA LYS A 88 10.36 14.97 16.54
C LYS A 88 11.15 14.17 17.57
N LEU A 89 10.60 13.07 18.05
CA LEU A 89 11.22 12.21 19.06
C LEU A 89 12.16 11.15 18.46
N LYS A 90 12.34 11.10 17.12
CA LYS A 90 13.17 10.10 16.44
C LYS A 90 14.57 10.01 17.06
N GLY A 91 14.98 8.78 17.37
CA GLY A 91 16.27 8.48 18.00
C GLY A 91 16.36 8.80 19.50
N GLN A 92 15.33 9.40 20.11
CA GLN A 92 15.30 9.59 21.56
C GLN A 92 14.81 8.32 22.27
N PRO A 93 15.29 8.03 23.49
CA PRO A 93 14.79 6.92 24.29
C PRO A 93 13.27 6.98 24.43
N ARG A 94 12.63 5.83 24.24
CA ARG A 94 11.18 5.73 24.28
C ARG A 94 10.68 5.84 25.73
N ALA A 95 9.71 6.70 25.98
CA ALA A 95 9.11 6.91 27.30
C ALA A 95 7.61 7.19 27.24
N HIS A 96 6.91 7.05 28.36
CA HIS A 96 5.51 7.48 28.45
C HIS A 96 5.35 8.99 28.20
N PHE A 97 4.27 9.38 27.52
CA PHE A 97 4.00 10.80 27.20
C PHE A 97 3.46 11.58 28.40
N GLY A 98 2.96 10.88 29.42
CA GLY A 98 2.46 11.50 30.63
C GLY A 98 1.84 10.50 31.59
N THR A 99 1.45 11.01 32.75
CA THR A 99 0.72 10.25 33.78
C THR A 99 -0.59 10.96 34.04
N THR A 100 -1.70 10.23 33.99
CA THR A 100 -3.02 10.77 34.35
C THR A 100 -3.08 11.13 35.83
N ARG A 101 -4.08 11.92 36.23
CA ARG A 101 -4.33 12.25 37.64
C ARG A 101 -4.53 11.00 38.53
N ALA A 102 -4.97 9.89 37.94
CA ALA A 102 -5.14 8.61 38.62
C ALA A 102 -3.84 7.77 38.70
N GLY A 103 -2.70 8.32 38.27
CA GLY A 103 -1.41 7.62 38.28
C GLY A 103 -1.18 6.67 37.11
N GLN A 104 -2.12 6.55 36.16
CA GLN A 104 -1.95 5.71 34.98
C GLN A 104 -1.07 6.40 33.94
N GLN A 105 0.05 5.78 33.58
CA GLN A 105 0.93 6.24 32.51
C GLN A 105 0.33 5.89 31.15
N PHE A 106 0.53 6.76 30.17
CA PHE A 106 0.03 6.54 28.81
C PHE A 106 1.01 7.05 27.76
N GLY A 107 0.86 6.54 26.54
CA GLY A 107 1.82 6.81 25.47
C GLY A 107 3.07 5.94 25.60
N GLY A 108 4.06 6.11 24.72
CA GLY A 108 5.38 5.48 24.91
C GLY A 108 5.53 3.99 24.63
N GLY A 109 4.46 3.25 24.31
CA GLY A 109 4.61 1.84 23.92
C GLY A 109 5.24 0.98 25.03
N THR A 110 6.23 0.14 24.68
CA THR A 110 6.94 -0.73 25.64
C THR A 110 8.05 -0.05 26.45
N GLU A 111 8.32 1.24 26.22
CA GLU A 111 9.48 1.97 26.81
C GLU A 111 10.86 1.37 26.48
N THR A 112 10.91 0.41 25.54
CA THR A 112 12.18 -0.18 25.10
C THR A 112 12.61 0.38 23.75
N GLY A 113 13.92 0.60 23.59
CA GLY A 113 14.50 1.18 22.38
C GLY A 113 14.22 2.69 22.22
N ASN A 114 14.41 3.20 21.00
CA ASN A 114 14.16 4.61 20.70
C ASN A 114 12.88 4.78 19.88
N TYR A 115 12.30 5.98 19.90
CA TYR A 115 11.21 6.29 18.99
C TYR A 115 11.68 6.27 17.54
N TRP A 116 10.82 5.77 16.66
CA TRP A 116 11.04 5.72 15.22
C TRP A 116 12.22 4.85 14.77
N ASP A 117 12.77 4.01 15.63
CA ASP A 117 13.77 3.03 15.20
C ASP A 117 13.12 1.88 14.40
N PRO A 118 13.89 1.20 13.53
CA PRO A 118 15.26 1.55 13.12
C PRO A 118 15.32 2.63 12.02
N HIS A 119 14.31 2.68 11.15
CA HIS A 119 14.24 3.57 9.99
C HIS A 119 12.88 4.27 9.88
N GLY A 120 12.14 4.31 11.00
CA GLY A 120 10.82 4.90 11.10
C GLY A 120 10.79 6.34 10.63
N GLU A 121 9.80 6.68 9.82
CA GLU A 121 9.57 8.05 9.38
C GLU A 121 8.09 8.44 9.46
N PRO A 122 7.79 9.70 9.78
CA PRO A 122 6.46 10.25 9.54
C PRO A 122 6.05 10.04 8.09
N GLN A 123 4.75 9.89 7.87
CA GLN A 123 4.18 9.67 6.56
C GLN A 123 4.71 8.40 5.85
N PHE A 124 5.09 7.37 6.61
CA PHE A 124 5.79 6.18 6.10
C PHE A 124 5.11 5.52 4.88
N LEU A 125 3.77 5.44 4.85
CA LEU A 125 3.06 4.87 3.69
C LEU A 125 3.10 5.80 2.47
N THR A 126 2.92 7.11 2.69
CA THR A 126 2.94 8.14 1.64
C THR A 126 4.33 8.25 1.04
N LYS A 127 5.37 8.26 1.89
CA LYS A 127 6.77 8.24 1.45
C LYS A 127 7.10 6.97 0.71
N GLY A 128 6.67 5.82 1.24
CA GLY A 128 6.86 4.54 0.56
C GLY A 128 6.24 4.52 -0.84
N ALA A 129 5.05 5.10 -1.00
CA ALA A 129 4.41 5.21 -2.31
C ALA A 129 5.11 6.21 -3.24
N ASN A 130 5.54 7.36 -2.71
CA ASN A 130 6.20 8.40 -3.50
C ASN A 130 7.58 7.96 -3.99
N ASP A 131 8.37 7.31 -3.14
CA ASP A 131 9.71 6.82 -3.49
C ASP A 131 9.66 5.69 -4.52
N GLU A 132 8.59 4.89 -4.52
CA GLU A 132 8.40 3.77 -5.45
C GLU A 132 7.66 4.18 -6.72
N ARG A 133 7.34 5.46 -6.93
CA ARG A 133 6.47 5.89 -8.03
C ARG A 133 6.96 5.43 -9.41
N ASP A 134 8.25 5.58 -9.69
CA ASP A 134 8.83 5.18 -10.97
C ASP A 134 8.83 3.65 -11.15
N ASN A 135 9.09 2.90 -10.08
CA ASN A 135 9.05 1.44 -10.11
C ASN A 135 7.62 0.91 -10.25
N VAL A 136 6.65 1.60 -9.64
CA VAL A 136 5.22 1.34 -9.81
C VAL A 136 4.83 1.56 -11.28
N ASP A 137 5.18 2.70 -11.87
CA ASP A 137 4.89 2.97 -13.28
C ASP A 137 5.55 1.94 -14.21
N ALA A 138 6.79 1.55 -13.92
CA ALA A 138 7.50 0.51 -14.68
C ALA A 138 6.83 -0.87 -14.57
N VAL A 139 6.46 -1.29 -13.36
CA VAL A 139 5.82 -2.60 -13.15
C VAL A 139 4.41 -2.63 -13.74
N MET A 140 3.66 -1.53 -13.65
CA MET A 140 2.35 -1.41 -14.27
C MET A 140 2.44 -1.58 -15.79
N ARG A 141 3.36 -0.88 -16.45
CA ARG A 141 3.58 -1.02 -17.90
C ARG A 141 3.98 -2.46 -18.28
N LYS A 142 4.87 -3.07 -17.50
CA LYS A 142 5.29 -4.46 -17.70
C LYS A 142 4.10 -5.40 -17.64
N GLU A 143 3.36 -5.41 -16.54
CA GLU A 143 2.25 -6.36 -16.32
C GLU A 143 1.09 -6.16 -17.29
N LEU A 144 0.84 -4.92 -17.75
CA LEU A 144 -0.17 -4.65 -18.78
C LEU A 144 0.24 -5.07 -20.19
N SER A 145 1.55 -5.21 -20.45
CA SER A 145 2.09 -5.63 -21.75
C SER A 145 2.19 -7.14 -21.95
N LEU A 146 2.20 -7.92 -20.87
CA LEU A 146 2.23 -9.40 -20.85
C LEU A 146 0.90 -9.96 -21.31
#